data_AF-A0A5S4T4Y4-F1
#
_entry.id   AF-A0A5S4T4Y4-F1
#
_cell.length_a   1.000
_cell.length_b   1.000
_cell.length_c   1.000
_cell.angle_alpha   90.00
_cell.angle_beta   90.00
_cell.angle_gamma   90.00
#
_symmetry.space_group_name_H-M   'P 1'
#
loop_
_entity.id
_entity.type
_entity.pdbx_description
1 polymer ?
#
loop_
_entity_poly.entity_id
_entity_poly.type
_entity_poly.pdbx_seq_one_letter_code
_entity_poly.pdbx_strand_id
1 'polypeptide(L)'
;LMVCQLLKIETISQAKRYDLTEEDWQQIDALTERKYKNWEWNYGNSPQYRYHRDGRFAGGTVDVHLDIVKGSIADCRIYGDFFGKADITELEHLLIGTRMEKEDVLAVLESTHLTPYLGAITARELVDLMFS
;
A
#
# COMPACT_ATOMS: atom_id res chain seq x y z
N LEU A 1 20.66 -29.41 -7.01
CA LEU A 1 19.47 -28.72 -6.45
C LEU A 1 19.83 -27.28 -6.14
N MET A 2 19.09 -26.31 -6.66
CA MET A 2 19.37 -24.87 -6.52
C MET A 2 19.48 -24.41 -5.06
N VAL A 3 18.74 -25.06 -4.15
CA VAL A 3 18.79 -24.84 -2.70
C VAL A 3 20.19 -25.07 -2.09
N CYS A 4 20.93 -26.07 -2.57
CA CYS A 4 22.28 -26.38 -2.09
C CYS A 4 23.28 -25.27 -2.45
N GLN A 5 23.18 -24.71 -3.68
CA GLN A 5 24.02 -23.60 -4.11
C GLN A 5 23.70 -22.31 -3.36
N LEU A 6 22.42 -22.04 -3.11
CA LEU A 6 21.98 -20.81 -2.43
C LEU A 6 22.38 -20.78 -0.96
N LEU A 7 22.34 -21.94 -0.28
CA LEU A 7 22.70 -22.08 1.13
C LEU A 7 24.17 -22.44 1.36
N LYS A 8 24.97 -22.60 0.30
CA LYS A 8 26.38 -23.09 0.34
C LYS A 8 26.52 -24.40 1.11
N ILE A 9 25.63 -25.36 0.86
CA ILE A 9 25.63 -26.69 1.48
C ILE A 9 25.76 -27.78 0.43
N GLU A 10 26.38 -28.90 0.76
CA GLU A 10 26.61 -30.00 -0.19
C GLU A 10 25.39 -30.93 -0.28
N THR A 11 24.66 -31.11 0.84
CA THR A 11 23.47 -31.96 0.91
C THR A 11 22.36 -31.26 1.71
N ILE A 12 21.09 -31.47 1.34
CA ILE A 12 19.91 -30.88 2.01
C ILE A 12 19.88 -31.16 3.52
N SER A 13 20.46 -32.27 3.97
CA SER A 13 20.57 -32.63 5.39
C SER A 13 21.47 -31.70 6.22
N GLN A 14 22.31 -30.87 5.59
CA GLN A 14 23.12 -29.84 6.26
C GLN A 14 22.38 -28.51 6.43
N ALA A 15 21.18 -28.36 5.85
CA ALA A 15 20.38 -27.16 6.03
C ALA A 15 19.93 -27.07 7.50
N LYS A 16 20.26 -25.95 8.16
CA LYS A 16 19.68 -25.62 9.47
C LYS A 16 18.17 -25.55 9.32
N ARG A 17 17.46 -26.50 9.93
CA ARG A 17 16.00 -26.48 10.03
C ARG A 17 15.63 -25.80 11.33
N TYR A 18 14.73 -24.83 11.22
CA TYR A 18 14.06 -24.28 12.37
C TYR A 18 12.70 -24.94 12.42
N ASP A 19 12.52 -25.85 13.37
CA ASP A 19 11.22 -26.42 13.66
C ASP A 19 10.45 -25.38 14.47
N LEU A 20 9.32 -24.91 13.91
CA LEU A 20 8.46 -23.93 14.56
C LEU A 20 8.03 -24.47 15.93
N THR A 21 8.29 -23.68 16.97
CA THR A 21 7.87 -24.01 18.32
C THR A 21 6.37 -23.76 18.48
N GLU A 22 5.78 -24.26 19.57
CA GLU A 22 4.37 -24.04 19.87
C GLU A 22 4.06 -22.55 20.12
N GLU A 23 5.03 -21.78 20.64
CA GLU A 23 4.95 -20.31 20.74
C GLU A 23 4.94 -19.63 19.36
N ASP A 24 5.74 -20.09 18.41
CA ASP A 24 5.73 -19.54 17.04
C ASP A 24 4.39 -19.78 16.36
N TRP A 25 3.81 -20.97 16.54
CA TRP A 25 2.47 -21.29 16.02
C TRP A 25 1.40 -20.38 16.60
N GLN A 26 1.43 -20.10 17.91
CA GLN A 26 0.50 -19.14 18.53
C GLN A 26 0.64 -17.72 17.97
N GLN A 27 1.86 -17.26 17.71
CA GLN A 27 2.11 -15.95 17.09
C GLN A 27 1.63 -15.92 15.63
N ILE A 28 1.86 -16.99 14.88
CA ILE A 28 1.39 -17.15 13.49
C ILE A 28 -0.14 -17.14 13.45
N ASP A 29 -0.82 -17.85 14.33
CA ASP A 29 -2.28 -17.88 14.41
C ASP A 29 -2.85 -16.49 14.75
N ALA A 30 -2.25 -15.79 15.71
CA ALA A 30 -2.63 -14.43 16.06
C ALA A 30 -2.45 -13.44 14.89
N LEU A 31 -1.36 -13.55 14.13
CA LEU A 31 -1.13 -12.75 12.91
C LEU A 31 -2.13 -13.12 11.80
N THR A 32 -2.45 -14.41 11.67
CA THR A 32 -3.38 -14.95 10.68
C THR A 32 -4.79 -14.40 10.91
N GLU A 33 -5.28 -14.43 12.14
CA GLU A 33 -6.60 -13.86 12.48
C GLU A 33 -6.67 -12.35 12.27
N ARG A 34 -5.63 -11.61 12.66
CA ARG A 34 -5.63 -10.15 12.59
C ARG A 34 -5.49 -9.62 11.17
N LYS A 35 -4.67 -10.25 10.33
CA LYS A 35 -4.24 -9.68 9.04
C LYS A 35 -4.75 -10.45 7.83
N TYR A 36 -4.82 -11.78 7.90
CA TYR A 36 -5.03 -12.62 6.71
C TYR A 36 -6.44 -13.23 6.62
N LYS A 37 -7.12 -13.42 7.75
CA LYS A 37 -8.51 -13.94 7.83
C LYS A 37 -9.58 -12.85 7.92
N ASN A 38 -9.23 -11.57 7.99
CA ASN A 38 -10.23 -10.53 8.08
C ASN A 38 -10.92 -10.29 6.71
N TRP A 39 -12.22 -10.55 6.64
CA TRP A 39 -13.05 -10.29 5.46
C TRP A 39 -13.12 -8.79 5.13
N GLU A 40 -12.99 -7.91 6.13
CA GLU A 40 -12.83 -6.45 5.92
C GLU A 40 -11.55 -6.10 5.17
N TRP A 41 -10.46 -6.84 5.39
CA TRP A 41 -9.17 -6.62 4.71
C TRP A 41 -9.16 -7.17 3.28
N ASN A 42 -9.82 -8.32 3.05
CA ASN A 42 -9.83 -8.96 1.73
C ASN A 42 -10.94 -8.47 0.79
N TYR A 43 -12.09 -8.00 1.32
CA TYR A 43 -13.27 -7.65 0.51
C TYR A 43 -14.09 -6.44 1.05
N GLY A 44 -14.02 -6.13 2.34
CA GLY A 44 -15.14 -5.44 3.02
C GLY A 44 -15.20 -3.92 2.90
N ASN A 45 -14.23 -3.24 2.29
CA ASN A 45 -14.36 -1.83 1.99
C ASN A 45 -14.04 -1.56 0.51
N SER A 46 -15.00 -1.89 -0.35
CA SER A 46 -15.21 -1.09 -1.56
C SER A 46 -16.34 -0.09 -1.29
N PRO A 47 -16.08 1.04 -0.59
CA PRO A 47 -16.99 2.17 -0.59
C PRO A 47 -17.42 2.52 -2.01
N GLN A 48 -18.61 3.07 -2.16
CA GLN A 48 -19.06 3.63 -3.43
C GLN A 48 -18.27 4.92 -3.69
N TYR A 49 -17.03 4.77 -4.12
CA TYR A 49 -16.20 5.87 -4.58
C TYR A 49 -16.80 6.39 -5.89
N ARG A 50 -17.06 7.70 -5.93
CA ARG A 50 -17.62 8.35 -7.11
C ARG A 50 -16.55 8.73 -8.12
N TYR A 51 -15.29 8.73 -7.69
CA TYR A 51 -14.18 9.18 -8.48
C TYR A 51 -13.05 8.15 -8.39
N HIS A 52 -12.60 7.69 -9.56
CA HIS A 52 -11.63 6.62 -9.70
C HIS A 52 -10.65 6.95 -10.82
N ARG A 53 -9.35 6.76 -10.57
CA ARG A 53 -8.26 6.97 -11.51
C ARG A 53 -7.14 5.97 -11.28
N ASP A 54 -6.73 5.28 -12.34
CA ASP A 54 -5.57 4.38 -12.33
C ASP A 54 -4.52 4.81 -13.36
N GLY A 55 -3.25 4.54 -13.06
CA GLY A 55 -2.13 4.91 -13.90
C GLY A 55 -0.89 4.09 -13.60
N ARG A 56 -0.07 3.87 -14.63
CA ARG A 56 1.17 3.12 -14.54
C ARG A 56 2.39 4.04 -14.66
N PHE A 57 3.23 4.03 -13.64
CA PHE A 57 4.43 4.84 -13.52
C PHE A 57 5.68 3.96 -13.48
N ALA A 58 6.85 4.59 -13.56
CA ALA A 58 8.12 3.89 -13.40
C ALA A 58 8.25 3.21 -12.02
N GLY A 59 7.62 3.79 -10.99
CA GLY A 59 7.63 3.27 -9.62
C GLY A 59 6.56 2.21 -9.30
N GLY A 60 5.69 1.87 -10.25
CA GLY A 60 4.55 0.97 -10.06
C GLY A 60 3.25 1.53 -10.63
N THR A 61 2.20 0.74 -10.52
CA THR A 61 0.82 1.08 -10.82
C THR A 61 0.19 1.69 -9.57
N VAL A 62 -0.56 2.76 -9.76
CA VAL A 62 -1.34 3.42 -8.71
C VAL A 62 -2.80 3.43 -9.16
N ASP A 63 -3.68 3.09 -8.23
CA ASP A 63 -5.12 3.13 -8.39
C ASP A 63 -5.71 3.95 -7.23
N VAL A 64 -6.31 5.10 -7.54
CA VAL A 64 -6.83 6.06 -6.59
C VAL A 64 -8.35 6.08 -6.65
N HIS A 65 -8.97 5.87 -5.50
CA HIS A 65 -10.40 5.93 -5.30
C HIS A 65 -10.72 7.06 -4.31
N LEU A 66 -11.57 8.00 -4.71
CA LEU A 66 -11.96 9.16 -3.91
C LEU A 66 -13.47 9.24 -3.78
N ASP A 67 -13.93 9.61 -2.59
CA ASP A 67 -15.27 10.15 -2.38
C ASP A 67 -15.17 11.66 -2.17
N ILE A 68 -15.98 12.41 -2.91
CA ILE A 68 -15.93 13.87 -2.91
C ILE A 68 -17.26 14.41 -2.43
N VAL A 69 -17.24 15.11 -1.30
CA VAL A 69 -18.42 15.72 -0.68
C VAL A 69 -18.20 17.23 -0.59
N LYS A 70 -19.10 17.99 -1.21
CA LYS A 70 -19.04 19.47 -1.25
C LYS A 70 -17.71 20.04 -1.78
N GLY A 71 -17.08 19.35 -2.73
CA GLY A 71 -15.83 19.78 -3.36
C GLY A 71 -14.56 19.44 -2.56
N SER A 72 -14.68 18.70 -1.45
CA SER A 72 -13.54 18.20 -0.67
C SER A 72 -13.52 16.67 -0.66
N ILE A 73 -12.32 16.11 -0.56
CA ILE A 73 -12.09 14.67 -0.41
C ILE A 73 -12.65 14.26 0.96
N ALA A 74 -13.68 13.43 0.96
CA ALA A 74 -14.31 12.89 2.17
C ALA A 74 -13.70 11.54 2.57
N ASP A 75 -13.31 10.74 1.58
CA ASP A 75 -12.60 9.48 1.78
C ASP A 75 -11.64 9.25 0.61
N CYS A 76 -10.53 8.55 0.87
CA CYS A 76 -9.45 8.31 -0.08
C CYS A 76 -8.89 6.91 0.12
N ARG A 77 -8.76 6.15 -0.96
CA ARG A 77 -8.03 4.87 -1.00
C ARG A 77 -7.06 4.85 -2.15
N ILE A 78 -5.85 4.38 -1.86
CA ILE A 78 -4.76 4.26 -2.83
C ILE A 78 -4.29 2.81 -2.82
N TYR A 79 -4.58 2.12 -3.91
CA TYR A 79 -4.10 0.76 -4.18
C TYR A 79 -2.99 0.79 -5.23
N GLY A 80 -2.22 -0.29 -5.30
CA GLY A 80 -1.18 -0.41 -6.31
C GLY A 80 -0.14 -1.46 -5.98
N ASP A 81 0.80 -1.63 -6.90
CA ASP A 81 2.00 -2.47 -6.75
C ASP A 81 3.26 -1.61 -6.55
N PHE A 82 3.10 -0.38 -6.06
CA PHE A 82 4.21 0.49 -5.68
C PHE A 82 4.94 -0.01 -4.43
N PHE A 83 6.26 0.18 -4.40
CA PHE A 83 7.10 -0.24 -3.28
C PHE A 83 7.20 0.84 -2.20
N GLY A 84 6.15 0.93 -1.37
CA GLY A 84 6.15 1.71 -0.14
C GLY A 84 6.80 0.98 1.04
N LYS A 85 7.56 1.71 1.86
CA LYS A 85 8.09 1.24 3.16
C LYS A 85 7.19 1.65 4.33
N ALA A 86 6.41 2.71 4.16
CA ALA A 86 5.47 3.25 5.14
C ALA A 86 4.03 2.84 4.82
N ASP A 87 3.15 3.00 5.80
CA ASP A 87 1.73 2.68 5.63
C ASP A 87 1.04 3.72 4.74
N ILE A 88 0.47 3.28 3.61
CA ILE A 88 -0.21 4.16 2.67
C ILE A 88 -1.43 4.83 3.28
N THR A 89 -2.04 4.25 4.32
CA THR A 89 -3.21 4.84 4.98
C THR A 89 -2.91 6.19 5.60
N GLU A 90 -1.65 6.46 5.98
CA GLU A 90 -1.25 7.78 6.48
C GLU A 90 -1.37 8.84 5.37
N LEU A 91 -0.97 8.51 4.14
CA LEU A 91 -1.11 9.39 2.98
C LEU A 91 -2.59 9.59 2.61
N GLU A 92 -3.38 8.52 2.64
CA GLU A 92 -4.83 8.58 2.41
C GLU A 92 -5.49 9.56 3.39
N HIS A 93 -5.17 9.45 4.68
CA HIS A 93 -5.72 10.32 5.73
C HIS A 93 -5.29 11.77 5.58
N LEU A 94 -4.07 12.04 5.10
CA LEU A 94 -3.60 13.41 4.85
C LEU A 94 -4.40 14.13 3.76
N LEU A 95 -4.93 13.38 2.80
CA LEU A 95 -5.74 13.92 1.70
C LEU A 95 -7.21 14.17 2.11
N ILE A 96 -7.68 13.56 3.20
CA ILE A 96 -9.04 13.77 3.68
C ILE A 96 -9.21 15.22 4.15
N GLY A 97 -10.27 15.87 3.67
CA GLY A 97 -10.57 17.27 3.93
C GLY A 97 -9.92 18.26 2.95
N THR A 98 -8.95 17.81 2.14
CA THR A 98 -8.38 18.63 1.08
C THR A 98 -9.44 18.92 0.02
N ARG A 99 -9.47 20.17 -0.48
CA ARG A 99 -10.35 20.53 -1.61
C ARG A 99 -9.83 19.83 -2.86
N MET A 100 -10.75 19.35 -3.70
CA MET A 100 -10.41 18.71 -4.97
C MET A 100 -10.06 19.77 -6.04
N GLU A 101 -9.03 20.55 -5.75
CA GLU A 101 -8.41 21.55 -6.63
C GLU A 101 -6.93 21.19 -6.80
N LYS A 102 -6.40 21.38 -8.01
CA LYS A 102 -5.07 20.86 -8.37
C LYS A 102 -3.98 21.41 -7.45
N GLU A 103 -4.05 22.70 -7.14
CA GLU A 103 -3.09 23.42 -6.30
C GLU A 103 -3.15 22.97 -4.84
N ASP A 104 -4.36 22.77 -4.30
CA ASP A 104 -4.56 22.38 -2.90
C ASP A 104 -4.06 20.95 -2.65
N VAL A 105 -4.38 20.02 -3.56
CA VAL A 105 -3.89 18.63 -3.48
C VAL A 105 -2.37 18.58 -3.65
N LEU A 106 -1.82 19.34 -4.60
CA LEU A 106 -0.37 19.41 -4.81
C LEU A 106 0.35 19.96 -3.57
N ALA A 107 -0.18 20.99 -2.92
CA ALA A 107 0.43 21.56 -1.72
C ALA A 107 0.51 20.54 -0.56
N VAL A 108 -0.55 19.76 -0.34
CA VAL A 108 -0.57 18.69 0.67
C VAL A 108 0.47 17.61 0.34
N LEU A 109 0.54 17.19 -0.92
CA LEU A 109 1.47 16.17 -1.36
C LEU A 109 2.94 16.63 -1.37
N GLU A 110 3.22 17.89 -1.72
CA GLU A 110 4.58 18.46 -1.70
C GLU A 110 5.08 18.74 -0.27
N SER A 111 4.17 19.06 0.66
CA SER A 111 4.51 19.19 2.08
C SER A 111 4.77 17.84 2.78
N THR A 112 4.44 16.74 2.11
CA THR A 112 4.64 15.38 2.60
C THR A 112 5.83 14.72 1.89
N HIS A 113 6.68 14.02 2.63
CA HIS A 113 7.72 13.22 2.00
C HIS A 113 7.08 11.95 1.40
N LEU A 114 6.86 11.91 0.09
CA LEU A 114 6.13 10.82 -0.60
C LEU A 114 6.94 9.54 -0.84
N THR A 115 8.27 9.64 -0.90
CA THR A 115 9.19 8.53 -1.17
C THR A 115 8.96 7.29 -0.28
N PRO A 116 8.66 7.42 1.03
CA PRO A 116 8.37 6.28 1.90
C PRO A 116 7.07 5.56 1.56
N TYR A 117 6.10 6.23 0.93
CA TYR A 117 4.78 5.66 0.62
C TYR A 117 4.72 5.11 -0.81
N LEU A 118 5.19 5.88 -1.79
CA LEU A 118 5.00 5.60 -3.22
C LEU A 118 6.34 5.37 -3.97
N GLY A 119 7.46 5.34 -3.27
CA GLY A 119 8.77 5.09 -3.85
C GLY A 119 9.21 6.19 -4.81
N ALA A 120 9.26 5.87 -6.11
CA ALA A 120 9.74 6.79 -7.14
C ALA A 120 8.65 7.69 -7.74
N ILE A 121 7.38 7.49 -7.37
CA ILE A 121 6.27 8.29 -7.87
C ILE A 121 6.27 9.66 -7.18
N THR A 122 6.17 10.71 -7.98
CA THR A 122 6.22 12.10 -7.53
C THR A 122 4.84 12.67 -7.20
N ALA A 123 4.81 13.75 -6.41
CA ALA A 123 3.57 14.47 -6.08
C ALA A 123 2.84 14.92 -7.35
N ARG A 124 3.58 15.43 -8.34
CA ARG A 124 3.01 15.92 -9.60
C ARG A 124 2.38 14.80 -10.42
N GLU A 125 3.04 13.65 -10.53
CA GLU A 125 2.49 12.48 -11.22
C GLU A 125 1.19 12.00 -10.57
N LEU A 126 1.13 11.98 -9.23
CA LEU A 126 -0.07 11.58 -8.51
C LEU A 126 -1.22 12.60 -8.69
N VAL A 127 -0.92 13.90 -8.62
CA VAL A 127 -1.91 14.95 -8.89
C VAL A 127 -2.39 14.87 -10.33
N ASP A 128 -1.50 14.75 -11.31
CA ASP A 128 -1.89 14.64 -12.71
C ASP A 128 -2.76 13.40 -12.95
N LEU A 129 -2.49 12.27 -12.28
CA LEU A 129 -3.38 11.11 -12.28
C LEU A 129 -4.77 11.44 -11.75
N MET A 130 -4.83 12.07 -10.57
CA MET A 130 -6.07 12.43 -9.90
C MET A 130 -6.92 13.42 -10.71
N PHE A 131 -6.36 14.17 -11.66
CA PHE A 131 -7.08 15.14 -12.49
C PHE A 131 -7.11 14.79 -13.99
N SER A 132 -6.69 13.56 -14.36
CA SER A 132 -6.71 13.07 -15.74
C SER A 132 -8.10 12.70 -16.26
#